data_AF-A0A1G1QE07-F1
#
_entry.id   AF-A0A1G1QE07-F1
#
_cell.length_a   1.000
_cell.length_b   1.000
_cell.length_c   1.000
_cell.angle_alpha   90.00
_cell.angle_beta   90.00
_cell.angle_gamma   90.00
#
_symmetry.space_group_name_H-M   'P 1'
#
loop_
_entity.id
_entity.type
_entity.pdbx_description
1 polymer ?
#
loop_
_entity_poly.entity_id
_entity_poly.type
_entity_poly.pdbx_seq_one_letter_code
_entity_poly.pdbx_strand_id
1 'polypeptide(L)'
;MSREIPLIEEKIKKIDEQIAALTELISRYAGKLNCLSSEKSFISKPIDNIQSPNNRALLLKEYFHGREDVYAKLWINNRTAKRGYEIKEECNGAG
;
A
#
# COMPACT_ATOMS: atom_id res chain seq x y z
N MET A 1 -10.66 -52.03 22.89
CA MET A 1 -10.19 -50.65 23.17
C MET A 1 -10.04 -49.94 21.83
N SER A 2 -10.84 -48.89 21.62
CA SER A 2 -10.99 -48.22 20.32
C SER A 2 -9.73 -47.46 19.94
N ARG A 3 -9.10 -47.84 18.83
CA ARG A 3 -7.85 -47.23 18.30
C ARG A 3 -8.04 -45.82 17.72
N GLU A 4 -9.25 -45.29 17.79
CA GLU A 4 -9.63 -44.02 17.17
C GLU A 4 -9.24 -42.80 18.02
N ILE A 5 -9.26 -42.95 19.34
CA ILE A 5 -8.90 -41.90 20.31
C ILE A 5 -7.47 -41.36 20.06
N PRO A 6 -6.41 -42.19 20.02
CA PRO A 6 -5.05 -41.69 19.82
C PRO A 6 -4.85 -41.04 18.43
N LEU A 7 -5.60 -41.48 17.43
CA LEU A 7 -5.51 -40.95 16.07
C LEU A 7 -6.18 -39.57 15.96
N ILE A 8 -7.24 -39.33 16.74
CA ILE A 8 -7.88 -38.03 16.86
C ILE A 8 -6.99 -37.07 17.64
N GLU A 9 -6.35 -37.53 18.73
CA GLU A 9 -5.40 -36.72 19.51
C GLU A 9 -4.21 -36.24 18.66
N GLU A 10 -3.65 -37.12 17.82
CA GLU A 10 -2.57 -36.74 16.91
C GLU A 10 -3.02 -35.68 15.88
N LYS A 11 -4.24 -35.79 15.36
CA LYS A 11 -4.81 -34.79 14.44
C LYS A 11 -5.03 -33.45 15.12
N ILE A 12 -5.54 -33.44 16.36
CA ILE A 12 -5.72 -32.21 17.15
C ILE A 12 -4.37 -31.52 17.32
N LYS A 13 -3.35 -32.27 17.76
CA LYS A 13 -2.00 -31.72 17.94
C LYS A 13 -1.44 -31.09 16.67
N LYS A 14 -1.62 -31.76 15.52
CA LYS A 14 -1.16 -31.23 14.23
C LYS A 14 -1.90 -29.94 13.84
N ILE A 15 -3.19 -29.84 14.14
CA ILE A 15 -3.97 -28.62 13.91
C ILE A 15 -3.46 -27.50 14.83
N ASP A 16 -3.18 -27.78 16.09
CA ASP A 16 -2.65 -26.80 17.04
C ASP A 16 -1.28 -26.26 16.59
N GLU A 17 -0.40 -27.11 16.08
CA GLU A 17 0.89 -26.71 15.48
C GLU A 17 0.71 -25.78 14.28
N GLN A 18 -0.28 -26.06 13.41
CA GLN A 18 -0.61 -25.20 12.26
C GLN A 18 -1.18 -23.85 12.71
N ILE A 19 -2.06 -23.84 13.72
CA ILE A 19 -2.60 -22.60 14.29
C ILE A 19 -1.48 -21.76 14.88
N ALA A 20 -0.54 -22.36 15.61
CA ALA A 20 0.60 -21.64 16.17
C ALA A 20 1.46 -20.99 15.07
N ALA A 21 1.80 -21.74 14.01
CA ALA A 21 2.59 -21.22 12.89
C ALA A 21 1.88 -20.06 12.15
N LEU A 22 0.57 -20.20 11.90
CA LEU A 22 -0.22 -19.14 11.27
C LEU A 22 -0.34 -17.90 12.16
N THR A 23 -0.50 -18.06 13.47
CA THR A 23 -0.58 -16.97 14.43
C THR A 23 0.74 -16.18 14.49
N GLU A 24 1.88 -16.88 14.39
CA GLU A 24 3.18 -16.24 14.30
C GLU A 24 3.33 -15.42 13.02
N LEU A 25 2.92 -15.97 11.87
CA LEU A 25 2.90 -15.25 10.59
C LEU A 25 2.01 -13.99 10.65
N ILE A 26 0.80 -14.11 11.20
CA ILE A 26 -0.11 -12.97 11.41
C ILE A 26 0.59 -11.89 12.23
N SER A 27 1.23 -12.27 13.34
CA SER A 27 1.94 -11.33 14.21
C SER A 27 3.10 -10.64 13.49
N ARG A 28 3.86 -11.36 12.67
CA ARG A 28 4.94 -10.80 11.85
C ARG A 28 4.43 -9.79 10.83
N TYR A 29 3.35 -10.09 10.12
CA TYR A 29 2.78 -9.17 9.12
C TYR A 29 2.06 -7.98 9.76
N ALA A 30 1.35 -8.19 10.88
CA ALA A 30 0.76 -7.11 11.66
C ALA A 30 1.84 -6.14 12.18
N GLY A 31 2.96 -6.66 12.67
CA GLY A 31 4.13 -5.87 13.05
C GLY A 31 4.67 -5.03 11.89
N LYS A 32 4.87 -5.64 10.71
CA LYS A 32 5.29 -4.92 9.50
C LYS A 32 4.31 -3.82 9.09
N LEU A 33 3.01 -4.09 9.16
CA LEU A 33 1.96 -3.13 8.82
C LEU A 33 1.98 -1.93 9.79
N ASN A 34 2.20 -2.18 11.08
CA ASN A 34 2.33 -1.13 12.08
C ASN A 34 3.61 -0.29 11.90
N CYS A 35 4.73 -0.91 11.49
CA CYS A 35 5.93 -0.15 11.13
C CYS A 35 5.69 0.77 9.92
N LEU A 36 5.00 0.26 8.89
CA LEU A 36 4.66 1.04 7.68
C LEU A 36 3.61 2.12 7.93
N SER A 37 2.70 1.92 8.90
CA SER A 37 1.70 2.93 9.27
C SER A 37 2.28 4.03 10.15
N SER A 38 3.29 3.72 10.97
CA SER A 38 4.01 4.72 11.78
C SER A 38 4.79 5.73 10.93
N GLU A 39 5.23 5.33 9.72
CA GLU A 39 5.85 6.25 8.75
C GLU A 39 4.85 7.17 8.02
N LYS A 40 3.53 6.92 8.14
CA LYS A 40 2.48 7.67 7.43
C LYS A 40 1.76 8.75 8.25
N SER A 41 2.28 9.13 9.42
CA SER A 41 1.72 10.26 10.17
C SER A 41 2.26 11.62 9.70
N PHE A 42 2.24 11.86 8.39
CA PHE A 42 2.32 13.24 7.89
C PHE A 42 0.96 13.91 8.12
N ILE A 43 0.91 14.67 9.21
CA ILE A 43 -0.17 15.56 9.61
C ILE A 43 -0.55 16.46 8.42
N SER A 44 -1.66 16.17 7.76
CA SER A 44 -2.27 17.09 6.80
C SER A 44 -2.98 18.21 7.57
N LYS A 45 -2.24 19.27 7.91
CA LYS A 45 -2.87 20.58 8.14
C LYS A 45 -3.55 21.02 6.82
N PRO A 46 -4.70 21.72 6.87
CA PRO A 46 -5.32 22.24 5.66
C PRO A 46 -4.35 23.22 5.00
N ILE A 47 -3.92 22.90 3.78
CA ILE A 47 -2.89 23.66 3.06
C ILE A 47 -3.54 24.91 2.45
N ASP A 48 -3.33 26.04 3.11
CA ASP A 48 -3.48 27.36 2.51
C ASP A 48 -2.44 27.51 1.38
N ASN A 49 -2.90 27.26 0.16
CA ASN A 49 -2.55 27.87 -1.14
C ASN A 49 -1.10 28.29 -1.49
N ILE A 50 -0.06 27.80 -0.81
CA ILE A 50 1.35 28.09 -1.16
C ILE A 50 2.14 26.79 -1.24
N GLN A 51 1.79 25.93 -2.20
CA GLN A 51 2.67 24.82 -2.58
C GLN A 51 3.37 25.17 -3.89
N SER A 52 4.69 25.31 -3.80
CA SER A 52 5.55 25.46 -4.97
C SER A 52 5.29 24.31 -5.95
N PRO A 53 5.51 24.51 -7.26
CA PRO A 53 5.25 23.49 -8.30
C PRO A 53 5.94 22.15 -8.04
N ASN A 54 7.06 22.15 -7.31
CA ASN A 54 7.85 20.97 -6.98
C ASN A 54 7.15 20.09 -5.93
N ASN A 55 6.37 20.69 -5.03
CA ASN A 55 5.69 19.93 -3.97
C ASN A 55 4.51 19.12 -4.52
N ARG A 56 3.86 19.59 -5.60
CA ARG A 56 2.72 18.87 -6.21
C ARG A 56 3.14 17.58 -6.91
N ALA A 57 4.29 17.58 -7.59
CA ALA A 57 4.79 16.37 -8.25
C ALA A 57 5.19 15.30 -7.23
N LEU A 58 5.80 15.70 -6.11
CA LEU A 58 6.11 14.80 -4.99
C LEU A 58 4.83 14.23 -4.36
N LEU A 59 3.83 15.06 -4.09
CA LEU A 59 2.53 14.61 -3.55
C LEU A 59 1.84 13.60 -4.47
N LEU A 60 1.85 13.85 -5.78
CA LEU A 60 1.26 12.91 -6.75
C LEU A 60 2.06 11.61 -6.80
N LYS A 61 3.39 11.67 -6.75
CA LYS A 61 4.26 10.49 -6.71
C LYS A 61 4.04 9.65 -5.45
N GLU A 62 3.85 10.30 -4.30
CA GLU A 62 3.51 9.61 -3.05
C GLU A 62 2.10 9.01 -3.07
N TYR A 63 1.13 9.73 -3.64
CA TYR A 63 -0.25 9.27 -3.74
C TYR A 63 -0.38 8.03 -4.66
N PHE A 64 0.37 7.98 -5.76
CA PHE A 64 0.38 6.86 -6.70
C PHE A 64 1.54 5.87 -6.48
N HIS A 65 2.07 5.80 -5.25
CA HIS A 65 3.19 4.91 -4.95
C HIS A 65 2.85 3.43 -5.26
N GLY A 66 3.67 2.78 -6.09
CA GLY A 66 3.47 1.39 -6.54
C GLY A 66 2.68 1.25 -7.85
N ARG A 67 2.20 2.36 -8.44
CA ARG A 67 1.63 2.40 -9.80
C ARG A 67 2.63 3.02 -10.76
N GLU A 68 3.26 2.19 -11.59
CA GLU A 68 4.20 2.65 -12.63
C GLU A 68 3.49 3.07 -13.93
N ASP A 69 2.22 2.67 -14.09
CA ASP A 69 1.33 3.02 -15.20
C ASP A 69 0.82 4.46 -15.13
N VAL A 70 1.05 5.16 -14.01
CA VAL A 70 0.46 6.47 -13.74
C VAL A 70 1.50 7.52 -13.44
N TYR A 71 1.45 8.63 -14.18
CA TYR A 71 2.38 9.74 -14.00
C TYR A 71 1.71 11.10 -14.15
N ALA A 72 2.28 12.08 -13.47
CA ALA A 72 1.88 13.48 -13.58
C ALA A 72 2.56 14.13 -14.79
N LYS A 73 1.77 14.56 -15.78
CA LYS A 73 2.25 15.33 -16.93
C LYS A 73 2.01 16.81 -16.71
N LEU A 74 3.06 17.62 -16.77
CA LEU A 74 2.95 19.08 -16.76
C LEU A 74 2.36 19.54 -18.10
N TRP A 75 1.30 20.34 -18.06
CA TRP A 75 0.82 21.09 -19.21
C TRP A 75 1.02 22.58 -19.00
N ILE A 76 1.37 23.27 -20.07
CA ILE A 76 1.63 24.72 -20.09
C ILE A 76 0.83 25.31 -21.24
N ASN A 77 -0.03 26.28 -20.92
CA ASN A 77 -0.76 27.05 -21.92
C ASN A 77 -0.02 28.35 -22.20
N ASN A 78 0.68 28.40 -23.34
CA ASN A 78 1.50 29.55 -23.74
C ASN A 78 0.67 30.83 -24.01
N ARG A 79 -0.63 30.70 -24.29
CA ARG A 79 -1.52 31.85 -24.55
C ARG A 79 -2.00 32.53 -23.27
N THR A 80 -2.17 31.77 -22.19
CA THR A 80 -2.73 32.30 -20.91
C THR A 80 -1.72 32.30 -19.77
N ALA A 81 -0.48 31.85 -20.01
CA ALA A 81 0.56 31.60 -19.01
C ALA A 81 0.13 30.66 -17.86
N LYS A 82 -0.99 29.94 -18.01
CA LYS A 82 -1.46 28.96 -17.04
C LYS A 82 -0.67 27.67 -17.19
N ARG A 83 -0.37 27.03 -16.06
CA ARG A 83 0.26 25.70 -16.00
C ARG A 83 -0.44 24.84 -14.97
N GLY A 84 -0.43 23.54 -15.18
CA GLY A 84 -1.01 22.55 -14.27
C GLY A 84 -0.42 21.17 -14.50
N TYR A 85 -0.77 20.23 -13.63
CA TYR A 85 -0.44 18.82 -13.82
C TYR A 85 -1.73 18.06 -14.15
N GLU A 86 -1.65 17.19 -15.14
CA GLU A 86 -2.70 16.23 -15.50
C GLU A 86 -2.16 14.82 -15.21
N ILE A 87 -2.99 13.97 -14.62
CA ILE A 87 -2.63 12.57 -14.36
C ILE A 87 -2.91 11.79 -15.65
N LYS A 88 -1.90 11.08 -16.15
CA LYS A 88 -2.05 10.18 -17.30
C LYS A 88 -1.84 8.74 -16.87
N GLU A 89 -2.64 7.86 -17.44
CA GLU A 89 -2.52 6.41 -17.29
C GLU A 89 -2.11 5.84 -18.64
N GLU A 90 -1.00 5.10 -18.67
CA GLU A 90 -0.61 4.33 -19.85
C GLU A 90 -1.28 2.96 -19.77
N CYS A 91 -2.32 2.77 -20.57
CA CYS A 91 -2.84 1.43 -20.85
C CYS A 91 -1.78 0.69 -21.66
N ASN A 92 -0.91 -0.07 -21.00
CA ASN A 92 -0.12 -1.11 -21.66
C ASN A 92 -1.08 -2.19 -22.15
N GLY A 93 -1.67 -1.96 -23.32
CA GLY A 93 -2.41 -2.97 -24.06
C GLY A 93 -1.45 -4.09 -24.44
N ALA A 94 -1.45 -5.16 -23.65
CA ALA A 94 -1.03 -6.47 -24.15
C ALA A 94 -2.06 -6.89 -25.20
N GLY A 95 -1.76 -6.58 -26.46
CA GLY A 95 -2.37 -7.19 -27.64
C GLY A 95 -1.61 -8.45 -28.02
#